data_AF-A0A2G2B0L2-F1
#
_entry.id   AF-A0A2G2B0L2-F1
#
_cell.length_a   1.000
_cell.length_b   1.000
_cell.length_c   1.000
_cell.angle_alpha   90.00
_cell.angle_beta   90.00
_cell.angle_gamma   90.00
#
_symmetry.space_group_name_H-M   'P 1'
#
loop_
_entity.id
_entity.type
_entity.pdbx_description
1 polymer ?
#
loop_
_entity_poly.entity_id
_entity_poly.type
_entity_poly.pdbx_seq_one_letter_code
_entity_poly.pdbx_strand_id
1 'polypeptide(L)'
;MIRVFHRPLMLEKSGFPYPSRAYPSADRTKTSPYPSGYIRPWAQRSIRTHTNAVETLIIFAVLVLVLEMTGPENGLTATATKLHFISRVVHFAVYRFGVSWLRTPVYLFGFGCPMAIAWTV
;
A
#
# COMPACT_ATOMS: atom_id res chain seq x y z
N MET A 1 21.19 -16.59 16.43
CA MET A 1 20.73 -17.99 16.49
C MET A 1 20.44 -18.45 15.06
N ILE A 2 21.30 -19.32 14.54
CA ILE A 2 21.39 -19.76 13.15
C ILE A 2 20.45 -20.96 12.93
N ARG A 3 19.63 -20.97 11.88
CA ARG A 3 18.94 -22.19 11.42
C ARG A 3 19.50 -22.63 10.07
N VAL A 4 20.40 -23.62 10.14
CA VAL A 4 20.80 -24.49 9.03
C VAL A 4 19.58 -25.36 8.68
N PHE A 5 19.15 -25.33 7.41
CA PHE A 5 18.05 -26.16 6.91
C PHE A 5 18.59 -27.05 5.78
N HIS A 6 18.71 -28.33 6.07
CA HIS A 6 18.96 -29.37 5.06
C HIS A 6 17.83 -29.35 4.02
N ARG A 7 18.18 -29.29 2.72
CA ARG A 7 17.23 -29.43 1.60
C ARG A 7 17.16 -30.89 1.14
N PRO A 8 15.97 -31.52 1.05
CA PRO A 8 15.79 -32.74 0.29
C PRO A 8 15.46 -32.45 -1.19
N LEU A 9 16.15 -33.17 -2.07
CA LEU A 9 16.17 -33.07 -3.54
C LEU A 9 14.98 -33.78 -4.19
N MET A 10 13.82 -33.14 -4.31
CA MET A 10 12.63 -33.75 -4.96
C MET A 10 11.85 -32.79 -5.88
N LEU A 11 12.45 -31.68 -6.35
CA LEU A 11 11.79 -30.70 -7.22
C LEU A 11 12.57 -30.43 -8.52
N GLU A 12 13.24 -31.44 -9.07
CA GLU A 12 14.16 -31.28 -10.21
C GLU A 12 13.61 -31.83 -11.54
N LYS A 13 12.53 -32.64 -11.51
CA LYS A 13 12.05 -33.35 -12.71
C LYS A 13 10.78 -32.79 -13.37
N SER A 14 10.17 -31.76 -12.79
CA SER A 14 9.17 -30.95 -13.49
C SER A 14 9.84 -29.63 -13.85
N GLY A 15 9.99 -29.31 -15.13
CA GLY A 15 10.70 -28.13 -15.65
C GLY A 15 10.09 -26.76 -15.30
N PHE A 16 9.60 -26.58 -14.07
CA PHE A 16 9.08 -25.33 -13.53
C PHE A 16 10.12 -24.67 -12.61
N PRO A 17 10.55 -23.42 -12.90
CA PRO A 17 11.72 -22.81 -12.28
C PRO A 17 11.43 -22.10 -10.96
N TYR A 18 10.79 -22.73 -9.96
CA TYR A 18 10.33 -22.00 -8.77
C TYR A 18 10.66 -22.63 -7.40
N PRO A 19 11.41 -21.94 -6.51
CA PRO A 19 11.82 -22.44 -5.20
C PRO A 19 10.77 -22.24 -4.09
N SER A 20 10.55 -23.29 -3.31
CA SER A 20 9.50 -23.52 -2.30
C SER A 20 9.51 -22.71 -0.98
N ARG A 21 10.18 -21.55 -0.89
CA ARG A 21 10.03 -20.61 0.26
C ARG A 21 8.85 -19.63 0.07
N ALA A 22 7.96 -19.91 -0.88
CA ALA A 22 7.22 -18.89 -1.60
C ALA A 22 5.76 -18.64 -1.18
N TYR A 23 5.08 -19.45 -0.34
CA TYR A 23 3.64 -19.20 -0.03
C TYR A 23 3.12 -19.66 1.35
N PRO A 24 2.74 -18.70 2.21
CA PRO A 24 1.64 -18.80 3.21
C PRO A 24 0.68 -17.59 3.03
N SER A 25 -0.65 -17.67 3.02
CA SER A 25 -1.61 -18.47 3.78
C SER A 25 -2.82 -18.81 2.89
N ALA A 26 -3.37 -20.01 3.05
CA ALA A 26 -4.55 -20.47 2.33
C ALA A 26 -5.83 -19.69 2.71
N ASP A 27 -6.65 -19.44 1.67
CA ASP A 27 -8.11 -19.20 1.63
C ASP A 27 -8.71 -17.83 2.06
N ARG A 28 -9.51 -17.26 1.13
CA ARG A 28 -10.72 -16.50 1.48
C ARG A 28 -11.90 -16.81 0.55
N THR A 29 -11.68 -17.23 -0.70
CA THR A 29 -12.78 -17.69 -1.56
C THR A 29 -12.32 -18.85 -2.44
N LYS A 30 -12.73 -20.05 -2.05
CA LYS A 30 -12.52 -21.31 -2.77
C LYS A 30 -13.12 -21.24 -4.19
N THR A 31 -12.29 -20.96 -5.20
CA THR A 31 -12.37 -21.47 -6.58
C THR A 31 -11.33 -20.75 -7.46
N SER A 32 -10.12 -21.29 -7.57
CA SER A 32 -9.19 -20.90 -8.65
C SER A 32 -8.65 -22.16 -9.33
N PRO A 33 -8.74 -22.30 -10.66
CA PRO A 33 -8.21 -23.46 -11.40
C PRO A 33 -6.68 -23.54 -11.44
N TYR A 34 -5.98 -22.55 -10.89
CA TYR A 34 -4.52 -22.51 -10.76
C TYR A 34 -4.10 -22.97 -9.36
N PRO A 35 -2.94 -23.66 -9.20
CA PRO A 35 -2.48 -24.10 -7.88
C PRO A 35 -2.37 -22.86 -6.96
N SER A 36 -3.10 -22.92 -5.84
CA SER A 36 -3.71 -21.79 -5.12
C SER A 36 -2.76 -20.88 -4.31
N GLY A 37 -1.53 -20.70 -4.78
CA GLY A 37 -0.59 -19.80 -4.13
C GLY A 37 0.53 -19.41 -5.08
N TYR A 38 0.27 -18.66 -6.15
CA TYR A 38 1.35 -18.06 -6.94
C TYR A 38 1.09 -16.57 -7.26
N ILE A 39 1.00 -15.75 -6.22
CA ILE A 39 0.92 -14.28 -6.37
C ILE A 39 2.32 -13.71 -6.63
N ARG A 40 2.48 -13.00 -7.77
CA ARG A 40 3.75 -12.33 -8.11
C ARG A 40 4.13 -11.34 -7.00
N PRO A 41 5.43 -11.16 -6.66
CA PRO A 41 5.85 -10.26 -5.58
C PRO A 41 5.36 -8.81 -5.74
N TRP A 42 5.26 -8.32 -6.98
CA TRP A 42 4.68 -6.99 -7.24
C TRP A 42 3.19 -6.93 -6.88
N ALA A 43 2.44 -8.03 -7.05
CA ALA A 43 1.00 -8.09 -6.79
C ALA A 43 0.75 -8.02 -5.28
N GLN A 44 1.55 -8.74 -4.50
CA GLN A 44 1.52 -8.61 -3.04
C GLN A 44 1.88 -7.20 -2.57
N ARG A 45 2.89 -6.56 -3.18
CA ARG A 45 3.24 -5.16 -2.85
C ARG A 45 2.09 -4.22 -3.19
N SER A 46 1.48 -4.34 -4.36
CA SER A 46 0.34 -3.50 -4.77
C SER A 46 -0.88 -3.66 -3.87
N ILE A 47 -1.20 -4.87 -3.39
CA ILE A 47 -2.30 -5.09 -2.45
C ILE A 47 -2.05 -4.32 -1.15
N ARG A 48 -0.84 -4.42 -0.59
CA ARG A 48 -0.47 -3.71 0.66
C ARG A 48 -0.51 -2.19 0.49
N THR A 49 -0.05 -1.68 -0.67
CA THR A 49 -0.09 -0.25 -0.97
C THR A 49 -1.52 0.24 -1.14
N HIS A 50 -2.39 -0.56 -1.75
CA HIS A 50 -3.80 -0.22 -1.93
C HIS A 50 -4.54 -0.15 -0.60
N THR A 51 -4.40 -1.14 0.28
CA THR A 51 -5.07 -1.12 1.59
C THR A 51 -4.61 0.07 2.43
N ASN A 52 -3.31 0.37 2.45
CA ASN A 52 -2.79 1.55 3.14
C ASN A 52 -3.33 2.87 2.57
N ALA A 53 -3.46 2.97 1.24
CA ALA A 53 -4.04 4.13 0.60
C ALA A 53 -5.50 4.33 1.00
N VAL A 54 -6.30 3.25 1.05
CA VAL A 54 -7.71 3.32 1.46
C VAL A 54 -7.87 3.73 2.92
N GLU A 55 -7.13 3.12 3.84
CA GLU A 55 -7.20 3.45 5.28
C GLU A 55 -6.92 4.94 5.54
N THR A 56 -5.89 5.48 4.88
CA THR A 56 -5.52 6.89 5.04
C THR A 56 -6.46 7.84 4.30
N LEU A 57 -7.05 7.43 3.17
CA LEU A 57 -8.06 8.22 2.45
C LEU A 57 -9.36 8.36 3.25
N ILE A 58 -9.79 7.32 3.97
CA ILE A 58 -11.01 7.39 4.80
C ILE A 58 -10.84 8.43 5.91
N ILE A 59 -9.71 8.43 6.61
CA ILE A 59 -9.41 9.43 7.66
C ILE A 59 -9.42 10.84 7.08
N PHE A 60 -8.76 11.04 5.92
CA PHE A 60 -8.74 12.32 5.24
C PHE A 60 -10.14 12.77 4.78
N ALA A 61 -10.96 11.87 4.24
CA ALA A 61 -12.31 12.20 3.78
C ALA A 61 -13.21 12.67 4.93
N VAL A 62 -13.16 12.00 6.08
CA VAL A 62 -13.88 12.43 7.28
C VAL A 62 -13.42 13.82 7.72
N LEU A 63 -12.11 14.08 7.72
CA LEU A 63 -11.56 15.37 8.11
C LEU A 63 -12.00 16.51 7.18
N VAL A 64 -11.98 16.29 5.87
CA VAL A 64 -12.44 17.27 4.87
C VAL A 64 -13.94 17.53 5.01
N LEU A 65 -14.73 16.49 5.31
CA LEU A 65 -16.16 16.65 5.57
C LEU A 65 -16.43 17.56 6.78
N VAL A 66 -15.67 17.37 7.86
CA VAL A 66 -15.76 18.22 9.06
C VAL A 66 -15.33 19.65 8.74
N LEU A 67 -14.27 19.83 7.95
CA LEU A 67 -13.83 21.15 7.51
C LEU A 67 -14.95 21.92 6.79
N GLU A 68 -15.61 21.29 5.82
CA GLU A 68 -16.74 21.88 5.07
C GLU A 68 -17.89 22.29 6.01
N MET A 69 -18.16 21.48 7.04
CA MET A 69 -19.19 21.79 8.05
C MET A 69 -18.81 22.97 8.97
N THR A 70 -17.52 23.18 9.18
CA THR A 70 -17.02 24.21 10.11
C THR A 70 -16.84 25.57 9.41
N GLY A 71 -16.71 25.57 8.07
CA GLY A 71 -16.69 26.77 7.24
C GLY A 71 -15.37 27.58 7.09
N PRO A 72 -14.18 27.20 7.64
CA PRO A 72 -12.93 27.88 7.30
C PRO A 72 -12.41 27.45 5.92
N GLU A 73 -13.05 27.99 4.87
CA GLU A 73 -12.68 27.85 3.47
C GLU A 73 -11.47 28.76 3.13
N ASN A 74 -10.28 28.40 3.58
CA ASN A 74 -9.05 29.15 3.26
C ASN A 74 -8.38 28.59 1.99
N GLY A 75 -7.73 29.45 1.19
CA GLY A 75 -6.95 28.98 0.01
C GLY A 75 -5.88 27.92 0.36
N LEU A 76 -5.45 27.89 1.63
CA LEU A 76 -4.55 26.90 2.20
C LEU A 76 -5.19 25.50 2.30
N THR A 77 -6.45 25.38 2.75
CA THR A 77 -7.11 24.07 2.88
C THR A 77 -7.43 23.48 1.51
N ALA A 78 -7.86 24.32 0.55
CA ALA A 78 -8.07 23.89 -0.84
C ALA A 78 -6.79 23.35 -1.51
N THR A 79 -5.64 23.98 -1.26
CA THR A 79 -4.34 23.51 -1.77
C THR A 79 -3.85 22.26 -1.04
N ALA A 80 -4.02 22.19 0.28
CA ALA A 80 -3.68 21.01 1.09
C ALA A 80 -4.48 19.76 0.67
N THR A 81 -5.78 19.90 0.40
CA THR A 81 -6.65 18.81 -0.07
C THR A 81 -6.16 18.24 -1.41
N LYS A 82 -5.84 19.11 -2.38
CA LYS A 82 -5.27 18.70 -3.67
C LYS A 82 -3.92 18.00 -3.52
N LEU A 83 -3.04 18.55 -2.68
CA LEU A 83 -1.70 17.98 -2.45
C LEU A 83 -1.76 16.61 -1.78
N HIS A 84 -2.67 16.41 -0.82
CA HIS A 84 -2.89 15.10 -0.21
C HIS A 84 -3.31 14.06 -1.24
N PHE A 85 -4.25 14.40 -2.12
CA PHE A 85 -4.71 13.50 -3.18
C PHE A 85 -3.57 13.10 -4.13
N ILE A 86 -2.80 14.07 -4.63
CA ILE A 86 -1.67 13.81 -5.53
C ILE A 86 -0.61 12.95 -4.82
N SER A 87 -0.33 13.24 -3.55
CA SER A 87 0.62 12.44 -2.75
C SER A 87 0.26 10.96 -2.73
N ARG A 88 -1.02 10.60 -2.62
CA ARG A 88 -1.48 9.20 -2.64
C ARG A 88 -1.30 8.52 -3.99
N VAL A 89 -1.56 9.24 -5.09
CA VAL A 89 -1.31 8.76 -6.45
C VAL A 89 0.17 8.48 -6.65
N VAL A 90 1.03 9.41 -6.23
CA VAL A 90 2.48 9.25 -6.29
C VAL A 90 2.95 8.10 -5.41
N HIS A 91 2.40 7.93 -4.20
CA HIS A 91 2.73 6.82 -3.29
C HIS A 91 2.49 5.47 -3.95
N PHE A 92 1.32 5.32 -4.59
CA PHE A 92 0.95 4.09 -5.28
C PHE A 92 1.90 3.79 -6.45
N ALA A 93 2.21 4.81 -7.27
CA ALA A 93 3.14 4.67 -8.38
C ALA A 93 4.55 4.29 -7.91
N VAL A 94 5.08 5.00 -6.90
CA VAL A 94 6.41 4.75 -6.33
C VAL A 94 6.55 3.31 -5.81
N TYR A 95 5.54 2.82 -5.09
CA TYR A 95 5.53 1.45 -4.57
C TYR A 95 5.40 0.40 -5.68
N ARG A 96 4.67 0.74 -6.75
CA ARG A 96 4.54 -0.10 -7.93
C ARG A 96 5.87 -0.28 -8.65
N PHE A 97 6.63 0.80 -8.82
CA PHE A 97 7.93 0.79 -9.50
C PHE A 97 9.10 0.37 -8.58
N GLY A 98 8.87 0.22 -7.26
CA GLY A 98 9.90 -0.23 -6.32
C GLY A 98 10.93 0.84 -5.95
N VAL A 99 10.53 2.10 -6.04
CA VAL A 99 11.42 3.26 -5.93
C VAL A 99 11.50 3.73 -4.46
N SER A 100 12.42 3.16 -3.69
CA SER A 100 12.43 3.32 -2.21
C SER A 100 12.68 4.76 -1.71
N TRP A 101 13.51 5.54 -2.40
CA TRP A 101 13.88 6.92 -1.99
C TRP A 101 12.71 7.93 -1.99
N LEU A 102 11.67 7.71 -2.82
CA LEU A 102 10.51 8.59 -2.86
C LEU A 102 9.46 8.26 -1.78
N ARG A 103 9.62 7.17 -1.01
CA ARG A 103 8.63 6.81 0.03
C ARG A 103 8.55 7.83 1.15
N THR A 104 9.69 8.34 1.61
CA THR A 104 9.79 9.27 2.74
C THR A 104 9.13 10.61 2.47
N PRO A 105 9.45 11.35 1.39
CA PRO A 105 8.80 12.64 1.12
C PRO A 105 7.29 12.47 0.89
N VAL A 106 6.88 11.42 0.19
CA VAL A 106 5.46 11.15 -0.09
C VAL A 106 4.68 10.83 1.19
N TYR A 107 5.27 10.05 2.10
CA TYR A 107 4.67 9.79 3.41
C TYR A 107 4.51 11.08 4.23
N LEU A 108 5.51 11.96 4.21
CA LEU A 108 5.45 13.27 4.87
C LEU A 108 4.32 14.14 4.32
N PHE A 109 4.15 14.25 3.00
CA PHE A 109 3.02 14.98 2.43
C PHE A 109 1.66 14.32 2.75
N GLY A 110 1.62 12.99 2.74
CA GLY A 110 0.42 12.23 3.09
C GLY A 110 -0.02 12.41 4.55
N PHE A 111 0.91 12.65 5.47
CA PHE A 111 0.62 12.90 6.89
C PHE A 111 0.48 14.38 7.23
N GLY A 112 1.27 15.25 6.58
CA GLY A 112 1.29 16.69 6.85
C GLY A 112 0.04 17.42 6.36
N CYS A 113 -0.51 17.05 5.20
CA CYS A 113 -1.71 17.73 4.68
C CYS A 113 -2.95 17.54 5.59
N PRO A 114 -3.30 16.33 6.06
CA PRO A 114 -4.39 16.16 7.02
C PRO A 114 -4.12 16.90 8.34
N MET A 115 -2.88 16.92 8.83
CA MET A 115 -2.57 17.69 10.04
C MET A 115 -2.76 19.20 9.86
N ALA A 116 -2.43 19.74 8.68
CA ALA A 116 -2.69 21.14 8.37
C ALA A 116 -4.19 21.45 8.34
N ILE A 117 -5.01 20.56 7.79
CA ILE A 117 -6.48 20.70 7.79
C ILE A 117 -7.02 20.57 9.22
N ALA A 118 -6.53 19.60 9.99
CA ALA A 118 -6.98 19.37 11.37
C ALA A 118 -6.63 20.52 12.31
N TRP A 119 -5.54 21.26 12.06
CA TRP A 119 -5.21 22.46 12.81
C TRP A 119 -6.17 23.63 12.53
N THR A 120 -6.83 23.63 11.37
CA THR A 120 -7.73 24.71 10.94
C THR A 120 -9.20 24.48 11.27
N VAL A 121 -9.57 23.23 11.58
CA VAL A 121 -10.90 22.84 12.09
C VAL A 121 -10.98 23.16 13.58
#